data_AF-A0A8J8FE56-F1
#
_entry.id   AF-A0A8J8FE56-F1
#
_cell.length_a   1.000
_cell.length_b   1.000
_cell.length_c   1.000
_cell.angle_alpha   90.00
_cell.angle_beta   90.00
_cell.angle_gamma   90.00
#
_symmetry.space_group_name_H-M   'P 1'
#
loop_
_entity.id
_entity.type
_entity.pdbx_description
1 polymer ?
#
loop_
_entity_poly.entity_id
_entity_poly.type
_entity_poly.pdbx_seq_one_letter_code
_entity_poly.pdbx_strand_id
1 'polypeptide(L)'
;MEITDKIVEWIKILKTKPKMVIATSNIDYLILRIYIEGYIDGVSLIVNRNIGKDITFWFQEKIDQRSSNYWTAHIAFYYQGKTEDELKAILLDTTEMFFLENPDWYKE
;
A
#
# COMPACT_ATOMS: atom_id res chain seq x y z
N MET A 1 15.57 4.07 -14.53
CA MET A 1 14.19 4.10 -14.01
C MET A 1 14.30 3.84 -12.53
N GLU A 2 13.97 4.85 -11.73
CA GLU A 2 14.13 4.79 -10.27
C GLU A 2 13.21 3.69 -9.70
N ILE A 3 13.59 3.10 -8.57
CA ILE A 3 12.79 2.04 -7.91
C ILE A 3 11.36 2.53 -7.64
N THR A 4 11.21 3.80 -7.27
CA THR A 4 9.93 4.49 -7.08
C THR A 4 9.03 4.43 -8.32
N ASP A 5 9.56 4.72 -9.51
CA ASP A 5 8.77 4.68 -10.75
C ASP A 5 8.21 3.28 -11.03
N LYS A 6 9.04 2.24 -10.81
CA LYS A 6 8.63 0.84 -10.97
C LYS A 6 7.53 0.47 -9.98
N ILE A 7 7.63 0.91 -8.74
CA ILE A 7 6.65 0.62 -7.70
C ILE A 7 5.31 1.28 -8.03
N VAL A 8 5.33 2.57 -8.39
CA VAL A 8 4.14 3.32 -8.79
C VAL A 8 3.49 2.69 -10.02
N GLU A 9 4.28 2.30 -11.02
CA GLU A 9 3.77 1.56 -12.19
C GLU A 9 3.09 0.25 -11.80
N TRP A 10 3.70 -0.54 -10.91
CA TRP A 10 3.11 -1.77 -10.40
C TRP A 10 1.76 -1.54 -9.69
N ILE A 11 1.68 -0.50 -8.86
CA ILE A 11 0.44 -0.13 -8.17
C ILE A 11 -0.65 0.28 -9.17
N LYS A 12 -0.29 1.02 -10.25
CA LYS A 12 -1.22 1.36 -11.33
C LYS A 12 -1.72 0.14 -12.10
N ILE A 13 -0.86 -0.86 -12.32
CA ILE A 13 -1.27 -2.14 -12.92
C ILE A 13 -2.27 -2.86 -12.01
N LEU A 14 -2.02 -2.90 -10.71
CA LEU A 14 -2.95 -3.47 -9.73
C LEU A 14 -4.31 -2.75 -9.72
N LYS A 15 -4.34 -1.42 -9.80
CA LYS A 15 -5.60 -0.65 -9.86
C LYS A 15 -6.43 -0.97 -11.12
N THR A 16 -5.78 -1.17 -12.26
CA THR A 16 -6.45 -1.32 -13.55
C THR A 16 -6.73 -2.77 -13.94
N LYS A 17 -5.86 -3.70 -13.56
CA LYS A 17 -5.88 -5.11 -13.98
C LYS A 17 -5.46 -6.06 -12.84
N PRO A 18 -6.14 -6.05 -11.69
CA PRO A 18 -5.70 -6.80 -10.53
C PRO A 18 -5.69 -8.33 -10.77
N LYS A 19 -6.58 -8.85 -11.65
CA LYS A 19 -6.63 -10.28 -12.03
C LYS A 19 -5.42 -10.78 -12.83
N MET A 20 -4.65 -9.88 -13.46
CA MET A 20 -3.40 -10.27 -14.12
C MET A 20 -2.28 -10.54 -13.12
N VAL A 21 -2.40 -9.95 -11.93
CA VAL A 21 -1.37 -9.95 -10.89
C VAL A 21 -1.72 -10.96 -9.79
N ILE A 22 -3.00 -11.03 -9.43
CA ILE A 22 -3.53 -11.90 -8.39
C ILE A 22 -4.44 -12.93 -9.08
N ALA A 23 -4.05 -14.21 -9.03
CA ALA A 23 -4.74 -15.32 -9.69
C ALA A 23 -6.03 -15.74 -8.97
N THR A 24 -6.95 -14.81 -8.74
CA THR A 24 -8.27 -15.07 -8.14
C THR A 24 -9.38 -14.32 -8.87
N SER A 25 -10.55 -14.98 -8.97
CA SER A 25 -11.73 -14.47 -9.65
C SER A 25 -12.44 -13.37 -8.87
N ASN A 26 -12.32 -13.38 -7.54
CA ASN A 26 -12.80 -12.35 -6.64
C ASN A 26 -11.65 -11.92 -5.72
N ILE A 27 -11.13 -10.72 -5.94
CA ILE A 27 -10.08 -10.14 -5.11
C ILE A 27 -10.82 -9.36 -4.04
N ASP A 28 -10.98 -9.97 -2.87
CA ASP A 28 -11.52 -9.26 -1.71
C ASP A 28 -10.47 -8.34 -1.09
N TYR A 29 -10.91 -7.48 -0.16
CA TYR A 29 -10.01 -6.54 0.52
C TYR A 29 -8.88 -7.26 1.26
N LEU A 30 -9.16 -8.39 1.90
CA LEU A 30 -8.18 -9.13 2.70
C LEU A 30 -7.06 -9.70 1.82
N ILE A 31 -7.41 -10.31 0.69
CA ILE A 31 -6.46 -10.85 -0.29
C ILE A 31 -5.58 -9.72 -0.84
N LEU A 32 -6.20 -8.60 -1.22
CA LEU A 32 -5.44 -7.45 -1.72
C LEU A 32 -4.51 -6.89 -0.65
N ARG A 33 -4.95 -6.82 0.61
CA ARG A 33 -4.14 -6.39 1.75
C ARG A 33 -2.90 -7.26 1.90
N ILE A 34 -3.08 -8.58 1.98
CA ILE A 34 -1.97 -9.54 2.13
C ILE A 34 -0.99 -9.41 0.96
N TYR A 35 -1.51 -9.26 -0.26
CA TYR A 35 -0.67 -9.08 -1.44
C TYR A 35 0.18 -7.80 -1.35
N ILE A 36 -0.43 -6.67 -1.00
CA ILE A 36 0.27 -5.40 -0.87
C ILE A 36 1.29 -5.44 0.27
N GLU A 37 0.95 -6.03 1.42
CA GLU A 37 1.89 -6.24 2.53
C GLU A 37 3.12 -7.03 2.07
N GLY A 38 2.92 -8.18 1.42
CA GLY A 38 4.02 -9.00 0.92
C GLY A 38 4.85 -8.30 -0.16
N TYR A 39 4.22 -7.49 -1.02
CA TYR A 39 4.93 -6.67 -1.99
C TYR A 39 5.82 -5.63 -1.30
N ILE A 40 5.28 -4.88 -0.33
CA ILE A 40 6.03 -3.88 0.45
C ILE A 40 7.16 -4.53 1.24
N ASP A 41 6.95 -5.71 1.82
CA ASP A 41 8.00 -6.47 2.50
C ASP A 41 9.12 -6.86 1.52
N GLY A 42 8.77 -7.30 0.31
CA GLY A 42 9.74 -7.58 -0.74
C GLY A 42 10.57 -6.36 -1.14
N VAL A 43 9.92 -5.20 -1.34
CA VAL A 43 10.64 -3.95 -1.62
C VAL A 43 11.52 -3.56 -0.43
N SER A 44 11.01 -3.68 0.80
CA SER A 44 11.74 -3.40 2.05
C SER A 44 13.05 -4.17 2.15
N LEU A 45 13.06 -5.43 1.70
CA LEU A 45 14.26 -6.26 1.64
C LEU A 45 15.28 -5.75 0.61
N ILE A 46 14.82 -5.29 -0.55
CA ILE A 46 15.68 -4.79 -1.63
C ILE A 46 16.39 -3.50 -1.22
N VAL A 47 15.67 -2.57 -0.59
CA VAL A 47 16.21 -1.26 -0.18
C VAL A 47 16.74 -1.23 1.26
N ASN A 48 16.82 -2.40 1.92
CA ASN A 48 17.26 -2.56 3.31
C ASN A 48 16.62 -1.55 4.30
N ARG A 49 15.31 -1.35 4.18
CA ARG A 49 14.55 -0.36 4.96
C ARG A 49 13.16 -0.87 5.27
N ASN A 50 12.64 -0.62 6.47
CA ASN A 50 11.30 -1.05 6.84
C ASN A 50 10.23 -0.10 6.30
N ILE A 51 9.90 -0.24 5.03
CA ILE A 51 8.93 0.62 4.33
C ILE A 51 7.55 0.51 4.98
N GLY A 52 7.17 -0.70 5.40
CA GLY A 52 5.92 -0.92 6.10
C GLY A 52 5.69 -0.03 7.30
N LYS A 53 6.74 0.10 8.14
CA LYS A 53 6.75 0.97 9.30
C LYS A 53 6.70 2.45 8.89
N ASP A 54 7.40 2.82 7.83
CA ASP A 54 7.40 4.17 7.30
C ASP A 54 6.02 4.60 6.78
N ILE A 55 5.34 3.72 6.01
CA ILE A 55 3.95 3.95 5.59
C ILE A 55 3.04 4.10 6.81
N THR A 56 3.26 3.30 7.86
CA THR A 56 2.49 3.40 9.10
C THR A 56 2.62 4.76 9.77
N PHE A 57 3.83 5.30 9.90
CA PHE A 57 3.99 6.62 10.49
C PHE A 57 3.45 7.72 9.58
N TRP A 58 3.76 7.68 8.29
CA TRP A 58 3.26 8.66 7.33
C TRP A 58 1.72 8.68 7.28
N PHE A 59 1.08 7.50 7.24
CA PHE A 59 -0.39 7.42 7.21
C PHE A 59 -1.01 7.98 8.48
N GLN A 60 -0.47 7.65 9.66
CA GLN A 60 -0.95 8.18 10.93
C GLN A 60 -0.83 9.71 11.01
N GLU A 61 0.25 10.28 10.48
CA GLU A 61 0.42 11.73 10.38
C GLU A 61 -0.58 12.35 9.41
N LYS A 62 -0.82 11.72 8.25
CA LYS A 62 -1.79 12.20 7.25
C LYS A 62 -3.22 12.30 7.75
N ILE A 63 -3.64 11.37 8.61
CA ILE A 63 -5.00 11.35 9.17
C ILE A 63 -5.09 11.95 10.58
N ASP A 64 -3.99 12.53 11.09
CA ASP A 64 -3.89 13.08 12.44
C ASP A 64 -4.40 12.11 13.54
N GLN A 65 -4.05 10.82 13.41
CA GLN A 65 -4.47 9.79 14.34
C GLN A 65 -3.35 8.82 14.67
N ARG A 66 -3.04 8.70 15.97
CA ARG A 66 -2.10 7.71 16.48
C ARG A 66 -2.79 6.36 16.66
N SER A 67 -2.10 5.30 16.27
CA SER A 67 -2.58 3.92 16.42
C SER A 67 -1.42 2.95 16.63
N SER A 68 -1.65 1.88 17.40
CA SER A 68 -0.73 0.75 17.46
C SER A 68 -0.87 -0.18 16.25
N ASN A 69 -1.90 0.02 15.43
CA ASN A 69 -2.15 -0.81 14.26
C ASN A 69 -1.21 -0.45 13.12
N TYR A 70 -0.78 -1.49 12.40
CA TYR A 70 -0.12 -1.35 11.13
C TYR A 70 -1.05 -0.67 10.10
N TRP A 71 -0.47 0.10 9.17
CA TRP A 71 -1.24 1.01 8.28
C TRP A 71 -2.41 0.34 7.56
N THR A 72 -2.22 -0.86 7.02
CA THR A 72 -3.26 -1.62 6.31
C THR A 72 -4.44 -2.01 7.18
N ALA A 73 -4.18 -2.39 8.43
CA ALA A 73 -5.22 -2.64 9.43
C ALA A 73 -5.87 -1.33 9.86
N HIS A 74 -5.06 -0.27 10.04
CA HIS A 74 -5.54 1.05 10.42
C HIS A 74 -6.54 1.62 9.40
N ILE A 75 -6.30 1.44 8.09
CA ILE A 75 -7.25 1.82 7.02
C ILE A 75 -8.64 1.24 7.27
N ALA A 76 -8.74 -0.06 7.54
CA ALA A 76 -10.03 -0.72 7.76
C ALA A 76 -10.75 -0.22 9.02
N PHE A 77 -9.99 0.16 10.07
CA PHE A 77 -10.54 0.72 11.30
C PHE A 77 -10.93 2.19 11.16
N TYR A 78 -10.13 3.00 10.48
CA TYR A 78 -10.38 4.43 10.32
C TYR A 78 -11.53 4.70 9.36
N TYR A 79 -11.59 3.97 8.25
CA TYR A 79 -12.62 4.09 7.22
C TYR A 79 -13.79 3.11 7.44
N GLN A 80 -14.18 2.88 8.69
CA GLN A 80 -15.34 2.06 9.03
C GLN A 80 -16.61 2.58 8.33
N GLY A 81 -17.37 1.66 7.71
CA GLY A 81 -18.57 1.98 6.94
C GLY A 81 -18.35 2.19 5.44
N LYS A 82 -17.10 2.18 4.97
CA LYS A 82 -16.78 2.12 3.53
C LYS A 82 -17.09 0.74 2.95
N THR A 83 -17.48 0.73 1.66
CA THR A 83 -17.66 -0.50 0.90
C THR A 83 -16.32 -1.20 0.66
N GLU A 84 -16.37 -2.49 0.33
CA GLU A 84 -15.17 -3.27 0.07
C GLU A 84 -14.33 -2.67 -1.07
N ASP A 85 -14.98 -2.20 -2.14
CA ASP A 85 -14.29 -1.59 -3.28
C ASP A 85 -13.67 -0.23 -2.93
N GLU A 86 -14.33 0.57 -2.09
CA GLU A 86 -13.74 1.80 -1.56
C GLU A 86 -12.52 1.50 -0.69
N LEU A 87 -12.56 0.47 0.16
CA LEU A 87 -11.41 0.09 0.98
C LEU A 87 -10.23 -0.39 0.13
N LYS A 88 -10.48 -1.15 -0.94
CA LYS A 88 -9.44 -1.54 -1.91
C LYS A 88 -8.82 -0.33 -2.59
N ALA A 89 -9.65 0.62 -3.03
CA ALA A 89 -9.17 1.86 -3.64
C ALA A 89 -8.30 2.65 -2.66
N ILE A 90 -8.77 2.86 -1.42
CA ILE A 90 -8.02 3.55 -0.37
C ILE A 90 -6.68 2.87 -0.09
N LEU A 91 -6.64 1.53 0.00
CA LEU A 91 -5.40 0.78 0.21
C LEU A 91 -4.37 1.05 -0.91
N LEU A 92 -4.79 0.95 -2.17
CA LEU A 92 -3.92 1.16 -3.33
C LEU A 92 -3.52 2.64 -3.48
N ASP A 93 -4.43 3.57 -3.23
CA ASP A 93 -4.17 5.02 -3.24
C ASP A 93 -3.19 5.41 -2.13
N THR A 94 -3.38 4.91 -0.92
CA THR A 94 -2.48 5.16 0.22
C THR A 94 -1.07 4.66 -0.10
N THR A 95 -0.96 3.47 -0.70
CA THR A 95 0.34 2.91 -1.11
C THR A 95 1.00 3.77 -2.19
N GLU A 96 0.26 4.15 -3.24
CA GLU A 96 0.80 4.97 -4.34
C GLU A 96 1.24 6.35 -3.84
N MET A 97 0.39 7.03 -3.07
CA MET A 97 0.66 8.36 -2.53
C MET A 97 1.92 8.38 -1.68
N PHE A 98 2.12 7.36 -0.84
CA PHE A 98 3.32 7.26 -0.04
C PHE A 98 4.61 7.27 -0.88
N PHE A 99 4.68 6.45 -1.94
CA PHE A 99 5.87 6.43 -2.82
C PHE A 99 6.02 7.69 -3.66
N LEU A 100 4.92 8.31 -4.09
CA LEU A 100 4.96 9.59 -4.81
C LEU A 100 5.44 10.75 -3.95
N GLU A 101 5.07 10.78 -2.66
CA GLU A 101 5.46 11.83 -1.73
C GLU A 101 6.86 11.63 -1.14
N ASN A 102 7.39 10.41 -1.16
CA ASN A 102 8.68 10.07 -0.57
C ASN A 102 9.66 9.44 -1.58
N PRO A 103 9.88 10.03 -2.77
CA PRO A 103 10.64 9.40 -3.84
C PRO A 103 12.12 9.17 -3.49
N ASP A 104 12.69 10.04 -2.67
CA ASP A 104 14.11 10.01 -2.28
C ASP A 104 14.45 8.90 -1.27
N TRP A 105 13.44 8.28 -0.64
CA TRP A 105 13.66 7.27 0.40
C TRP A 105 14.08 5.92 -0.18
N TYR A 106 14.05 5.78 -1.50
CA TYR A 106 14.25 4.53 -2.25
C TYR A 106 15.22 4.69 -3.43
N LYS A 107 15.96 5.80 -3.48
CA LYS A 107 17.02 6.03 -4.47
C LYS A 107 18.31 5.37 -3.98
N GLU A 108 18.54 4.14 -4.43
CA GLU A 108 19.89 3.56 -4.52
C GLU A 108 20.38 3.63 -5.97
#